data_AF-A0A318H2L5-F1
#
_entry.id   AF-A0A318H2L5-F1
#
_cell.length_a   1.000
_cell.length_b   1.000
_cell.length_c   1.000
_cell.angle_alpha   90.00
_cell.angle_beta   90.00
_cell.angle_gamma   90.00
#
_symmetry.space_group_name_H-M   'P 1'
#
loop_
_entity.id
_entity.type
_entity.pdbx_description
1 polymer ?
#
loop_
_entity_poly.entity_id
_entity_poly.type
_entity_poly.pdbx_seq_one_letter_code
_entity_poly.pdbx_strand_id
1 'polypeptide(L)'
;MSDANQSTNIDSQDQHTASDHGQAAPVDALSEALARVAELEAKQTELADAFLRAKADADNTRRRADEEIAKSRRFAIEGFADSLLPVKDSLEAAIATHAAGQGSVEQMLEGVHATLRQLGQALERNKVLEISPPAGTRFDPHQHQAISVVPADQEANTVVSVLQKGYLIAERVLRPALVTVTGPK
;
A
#
# COMPACT_ATOMS: atom_id res chain seq x y z
N MET A 1 15.45 100.03 74.95
CA MET A 1 14.13 100.66 74.76
C MET A 1 13.41 99.81 73.75
N SER A 2 12.99 98.60 74.14
CA SER A 2 11.72 98.27 74.81
C SER A 2 10.92 97.51 73.76
N ASP A 3 10.28 96.38 74.00
CA ASP A 3 10.23 95.44 75.12
C ASP A 3 9.50 94.20 74.56
N ALA A 4 9.53 93.11 75.32
CA ALA A 4 8.70 91.90 75.23
C ALA A 4 9.13 90.83 74.19
N ASN A 5 9.78 89.70 74.56
CA ASN A 5 9.39 88.62 75.51
C ASN A 5 8.15 87.89 74.94
N GLN A 6 8.02 86.58 74.75
CA GLN A 6 8.50 85.34 75.40
C GLN A 6 7.90 84.23 74.48
N SER A 7 8.53 83.12 74.10
CA SER A 7 8.80 81.97 74.96
C SER A 7 9.52 80.91 74.12
N THR A 8 10.68 80.52 74.58
CA THR A 8 11.31 79.23 74.32
C THR A 8 10.53 78.12 75.03
N ASN A 9 10.25 77.01 74.36
CA ASN A 9 10.43 75.71 74.97
C ASN A 9 10.77 74.65 73.92
N ILE A 10 11.88 73.98 74.19
CA ILE A 10 12.52 72.92 73.43
C ILE A 10 12.08 71.60 74.07
N ASP A 11 11.61 70.66 73.26
CA ASP A 11 11.56 69.23 73.57
C ASP A 11 11.74 68.50 72.23
N SER A 12 12.97 68.19 71.82
CA SER A 12 13.75 67.00 72.18
C SER A 12 13.15 65.69 71.67
N GLN A 13 13.89 65.16 70.67
CA GLN A 13 14.16 63.76 70.40
C GLN A 13 13.07 62.92 69.72
N ASP A 14 13.26 62.48 68.48
CA ASP A 14 14.19 61.48 67.94
C ASP A 14 13.51 60.10 67.82
N GLN A 15 13.87 59.40 66.75
CA GLN A 15 13.77 57.95 66.53
C GLN A 15 12.57 57.34 65.76
N HIS A 16 12.97 56.84 64.59
CA HIS A 16 12.88 55.45 64.12
C HIS A 16 11.67 54.99 63.29
N THR A 17 12.04 54.60 62.06
CA THR A 17 11.64 53.37 61.34
C THR A 17 10.16 53.12 61.07
N ALA A 18 9.82 52.92 59.80
CA ALA A 18 10.02 51.64 59.14
C ALA A 18 9.56 51.72 57.68
N SER A 19 10.32 51.04 56.84
CA SER A 19 9.92 50.51 55.54
C SER A 19 8.48 50.00 55.49
N ASP A 20 7.63 50.63 54.69
CA ASP A 20 6.42 49.99 54.16
C ASP A 20 6.74 49.43 52.77
N HIS A 21 7.34 48.25 52.77
CA HIS A 21 7.24 47.30 51.67
C HIS A 21 6.85 45.96 52.28
N GLY A 22 5.58 45.59 52.09
CA GLY A 22 5.24 44.20 51.89
C GLY A 22 4.18 43.64 52.83
N GLN A 23 2.94 43.56 52.35
CA GLN A 23 2.05 42.44 52.71
C GLN A 23 0.88 42.21 51.73
N ALA A 24 1.09 42.34 50.41
CA ALA A 24 0.06 42.05 49.39
C ALA A 24 0.48 41.04 48.29
N ALA A 25 1.62 40.35 48.44
CA ALA A 25 2.20 39.47 47.42
C ALA A 25 1.84 37.95 47.46
N PRO A 26 1.51 37.31 48.60
CA PRO A 26 1.31 35.85 48.64
C PRO A 26 -0.01 35.35 48.04
N VAL A 27 -1.06 36.17 48.08
CA VAL A 27 -2.43 35.77 47.69
C VAL A 27 -2.61 35.84 46.17
N ASP A 28 -1.94 36.81 45.52
CA ASP A 28 -2.00 37.01 44.06
C ASP A 28 -1.28 35.89 43.31
N ALA A 29 -0.05 35.55 43.74
CA ALA A 29 0.73 34.44 43.16
C ALA A 29 0.06 33.07 43.35
N LEU A 30 -0.61 32.85 44.49
CA LEU A 30 -1.37 31.62 44.73
C LEU A 30 -2.61 31.54 43.82
N SER A 31 -3.32 32.66 43.63
CA SER A 31 -4.47 32.71 42.73
C SER A 31 -4.07 32.48 41.28
N GLU A 32 -2.95 33.05 40.83
CA GLU A 32 -2.42 32.85 39.48
C GLU A 32 -2.00 31.38 39.26
N ALA A 33 -1.33 30.78 40.24
CA ALA A 33 -0.97 29.37 40.19
C ALA A 33 -2.20 28.44 40.11
N LEU A 34 -3.25 28.72 40.90
CA LEU A 34 -4.51 27.96 40.86
C LEU A 34 -5.24 28.13 39.52
N ALA A 35 -5.26 29.34 38.96
CA ALA A 35 -5.83 29.58 37.63
C ALA A 35 -5.05 28.81 36.55
N ARG A 36 -3.72 28.75 36.65
CA ARG A 36 -2.88 28.00 35.71
C ARG A 36 -3.07 26.49 35.83
N VAL A 37 -3.23 25.96 37.04
CA VAL A 37 -3.55 24.54 37.26
C VAL A 37 -4.89 24.19 36.61
N ALA A 38 -5.93 25.00 36.84
CA ALA A 38 -7.25 24.78 36.24
C ALA A 38 -7.21 24.83 34.70
N GLU A 39 -6.43 25.75 34.11
CA GLU A 39 -6.23 25.81 32.66
C GLU A 39 -5.53 24.56 32.11
N LEU A 40 -4.50 24.06 32.81
CA LEU A 40 -3.77 22.86 32.41
C LEU A 40 -4.62 21.60 32.54
N GLU A 41 -5.44 21.48 33.58
CA GLU A 41 -6.40 20.37 33.75
C GLU A 41 -7.47 20.38 32.64
N ALA A 42 -7.98 21.55 32.26
CA ALA A 42 -8.90 21.69 31.15
C ALA A 42 -8.26 21.27 29.82
N LYS A 43 -7.03 21.73 29.54
CA LYS A 43 -6.26 21.33 28.35
C LYS A 43 -5.93 19.84 28.33
N GLN A 44 -5.59 19.27 29.49
CA GLN A 44 -5.33 17.83 29.61
C GLN A 44 -6.58 17.04 29.24
N THR A 45 -7.75 17.47 29.72
CA THR A 45 -9.03 16.82 29.42
C THR A 45 -9.33 16.89 27.93
N GLU A 46 -9.19 18.08 27.32
CA GLU A 46 -9.40 18.27 25.89
C GLU A 46 -8.48 17.38 25.04
N LEU A 47 -7.20 17.29 25.40
CA LEU A 47 -6.22 16.46 24.71
C LEU A 47 -6.49 14.96 24.91
N ALA A 48 -6.91 14.55 26.11
CA ALA A 48 -7.27 13.16 26.38
C ALA A 48 -8.49 12.74 25.55
N ASP A 49 -9.50 13.60 25.44
CA ASP A 49 -10.69 13.37 24.61
C ASP A 49 -10.35 13.37 23.12
N ALA A 50 -9.48 14.27 22.67
CA ALA A 50 -8.98 14.27 21.30
C ALA A 50 -8.19 12.99 20.99
N PHE A 51 -7.33 12.54 21.91
CA PHE A 51 -6.55 11.33 21.77
C PHE A 51 -7.42 10.07 21.73
N LEU A 52 -8.41 9.96 22.63
CA LEU A 52 -9.34 8.83 22.65
C LEU A 52 -10.15 8.74 21.35
N ARG A 53 -10.63 9.88 20.84
CA ARG A 53 -11.30 9.94 19.54
C ARG A 53 -10.36 9.54 18.40
N ALA A 54 -9.16 10.10 18.33
CA ALA A 54 -8.18 9.77 17.30
C ALA A 54 -7.79 8.28 17.33
N LYS A 55 -7.64 7.69 18.52
CA LYS A 55 -7.36 6.26 18.69
C LYS A 55 -8.53 5.40 18.19
N ALA A 56 -9.76 5.77 18.54
CA ALA A 56 -10.95 5.06 18.06
C ALA A 56 -11.08 5.15 16.52
N ASP A 57 -10.81 6.32 15.94
CA ASP A 57 -10.82 6.52 14.48
C ASP A 57 -9.75 5.67 13.79
N ALA A 58 -8.54 5.59 14.38
CA ALA A 58 -7.46 4.74 13.88
C ALA A 58 -7.82 3.25 13.94
N ASP A 59 -8.40 2.78 15.05
CA ASP A 59 -8.82 1.39 15.22
C ASP A 59 -9.97 1.03 14.25
N ASN A 60 -10.94 1.93 14.08
CA ASN A 60 -12.03 1.76 13.11
C ASN A 60 -11.51 1.71 11.67
N THR A 61 -10.59 2.61 11.32
CA THR A 61 -9.96 2.65 9.99
C THR A 61 -9.17 1.38 9.72
N ARG A 62 -8.39 0.90 10.70
CA ARG A 62 -7.65 -0.36 10.60
C ARG A 62 -8.59 -1.55 10.38
N ARG A 63 -9.63 -1.68 11.20
CA ARG A 63 -10.62 -2.76 11.05
C ARG A 63 -11.26 -2.74 9.65
N ARG A 64 -11.66 -1.56 9.19
CA ARG A 64 -12.23 -1.39 7.85
C ARG A 64 -11.23 -1.76 6.74
N ALA A 65 -9.97 -1.36 6.88
CA ALA A 65 -8.92 -1.72 5.92
C ALA A 65 -8.69 -3.23 5.88
N ASP A 66 -8.66 -3.90 7.04
CA ASP A 66 -8.51 -5.35 7.13
C ASP A 66 -9.69 -6.08 6.46
N GLU A 67 -10.92 -5.58 6.65
CA GLU A 67 -12.12 -6.10 5.99
C GLU A 67 -12.06 -5.94 4.46
N GLU A 68 -11.65 -4.76 3.96
CA GLU A 68 -11.50 -4.52 2.52
C GLU A 68 -10.37 -5.36 1.90
N ILE A 69 -9.24 -5.53 2.59
CA ILE A 69 -8.15 -6.42 2.14
C ILE A 69 -8.63 -7.87 2.08
N ALA A 70 -9.34 -8.34 3.11
CA ALA A 70 -9.89 -9.69 3.12
C ALA A 70 -10.88 -9.91 1.98
N LYS A 71 -11.76 -8.93 1.73
CA LYS A 71 -12.69 -8.95 0.60
C LYS A 71 -11.96 -8.95 -0.74
N SER A 72 -10.99 -8.05 -0.93
CA SER A 72 -10.19 -7.97 -2.15
C SER A 72 -9.46 -9.29 -2.43
N ARG A 73 -8.87 -9.92 -1.41
CA ARG A 73 -8.22 -11.24 -1.54
C ARG A 73 -9.23 -12.34 -1.91
N ARG A 74 -10.40 -12.36 -1.29
CA ARG A 74 -11.44 -13.36 -1.56
C ARG A 74 -11.94 -13.32 -3.00
N PHE A 75 -12.04 -12.12 -3.58
CA PHE A 75 -12.55 -11.91 -4.94
C PHE A 75 -11.45 -11.55 -5.95
N ALA A 76 -10.17 -11.73 -5.60
CA ALA A 76 -9.03 -11.35 -6.46
C ALA A 76 -9.03 -12.07 -7.82
N ILE A 77 -9.62 -13.27 -7.89
CA ILE A 77 -9.69 -14.08 -9.11
C ILE A 77 -11.00 -13.94 -9.89
N GLU A 78 -11.93 -13.09 -9.43
CA GLU A 78 -13.28 -12.99 -10.00
C GLU A 78 -13.23 -12.69 -11.51
N GLY A 79 -12.52 -11.63 -11.92
CA GLY A 79 -12.38 -11.29 -13.33
C GLY A 79 -11.67 -12.36 -14.17
N PHE A 80 -10.75 -13.12 -13.56
CA PHE A 80 -10.09 -14.24 -14.22
C PHE A 80 -11.03 -15.43 -14.42
N ALA A 81 -11.80 -15.77 -13.38
CA ALA A 81 -12.79 -16.82 -13.42
C ALA A 81 -13.86 -16.51 -14.48
N ASP A 82 -14.40 -15.29 -14.49
CA ASP A 82 -15.39 -14.83 -15.47
C ASP A 82 -14.87 -14.93 -16.90
N SER A 83 -13.59 -14.58 -17.11
CA SER A 83 -12.95 -14.67 -18.43
C SER A 83 -12.77 -16.12 -18.91
N LEU A 84 -12.70 -17.09 -17.99
CA LEU A 84 -12.54 -18.51 -18.33
C LEU A 84 -13.88 -19.23 -18.53
N LEU A 85 -15.00 -18.71 -18.04
CA LEU A 85 -16.31 -19.35 -18.21
C LEU A 85 -16.65 -19.65 -19.68
N PRO A 86 -16.46 -18.71 -20.64
CA PRO A 86 -16.72 -19.01 -22.05
C PRO A 86 -15.86 -20.17 -22.58
N VAL A 87 -14.63 -20.33 -22.07
CA VAL A 87 -13.71 -21.40 -22.50
C VAL A 87 -14.26 -22.74 -22.05
N LYS A 88 -14.73 -22.82 -20.80
CA LYS A 88 -15.43 -24.00 -20.29
C LYS A 88 -16.68 -24.30 -21.13
N ASP A 89 -17.51 -23.30 -21.40
CA ASP A 89 -18.74 -23.48 -22.18
C ASP A 89 -18.46 -24.00 -23.59
N SER A 90 -17.38 -23.51 -24.23
CA SER A 90 -16.95 -23.97 -25.56
C SER A 90 -16.50 -25.43 -25.54
N LEU A 91 -15.79 -25.85 -24.48
CA LEU A 91 -15.39 -27.25 -24.30
C LEU A 91 -16.58 -28.16 -24.04
N GLU A 92 -17.54 -27.73 -23.21
CA GLU A 92 -18.78 -28.49 -22.95
C GLU A 92 -19.62 -28.64 -24.22
N ALA A 93 -19.74 -27.57 -25.02
CA ALA A 93 -20.40 -27.62 -26.31
C ALA A 93 -19.72 -28.62 -27.27
N ALA A 94 -18.39 -28.62 -27.35
CA ALA A 94 -17.64 -29.55 -28.19
C ALA A 94 -17.89 -31.02 -27.79
N ILE A 95 -17.95 -31.31 -26.48
CA ILE A 95 -18.26 -32.65 -25.97
C ILE A 95 -19.70 -33.06 -26.34
N ALA A 96 -20.66 -32.16 -26.17
CA ALA A 96 -22.06 -32.43 -26.49
C ALA A 96 -22.28 -32.69 -27.99
N THR A 97 -21.65 -31.89 -28.87
CA THR A 97 -21.71 -32.09 -30.32
C THR A 97 -21.15 -33.46 -30.73
N HIS A 98 -20.00 -33.85 -30.17
CA HIS A 98 -19.42 -35.16 -30.44
C HIS A 98 -20.31 -36.31 -29.94
N ALA A 99 -20.85 -36.20 -28.73
CA ALA A 99 -21.75 -37.21 -28.15
C ALA A 99 -23.05 -37.39 -28.97
N ALA A 100 -23.52 -36.33 -29.64
CA ALA A 100 -24.66 -36.38 -30.55
C ALA A 100 -24.32 -37.02 -31.92
N GLY A 101 -23.08 -37.47 -32.13
CA GLY A 101 -22.62 -37.99 -33.42
C GLY A 101 -22.58 -36.92 -34.51
N GLN A 102 -22.50 -35.65 -34.12
CA GLN A 102 -22.46 -34.50 -35.03
C GLN A 102 -21.03 -33.98 -35.15
N GLY A 103 -20.73 -33.40 -36.31
CA GLY A 103 -19.45 -32.73 -36.56
C GLY A 103 -18.38 -33.63 -37.18
N SER A 104 -17.68 -33.12 -38.20
CA SER A 104 -16.49 -33.77 -38.75
C SER A 104 -15.26 -33.53 -37.89
N VAL A 105 -14.18 -34.29 -38.14
CA VAL A 105 -12.89 -34.09 -37.47
C VAL A 105 -12.34 -32.68 -37.72
N GLU A 106 -12.53 -32.15 -38.93
CA GLU A 106 -12.10 -30.80 -39.31
C GLU A 106 -12.86 -29.73 -38.52
N GLN A 107 -14.19 -29.90 -38.35
CA GLN A 107 -15.01 -28.99 -37.56
C GLN A 107 -14.62 -29.03 -36.07
N MET A 108 -14.27 -30.21 -35.55
CA MET A 108 -13.74 -30.35 -34.19
C MET A 108 -12.40 -29.61 -34.04
N LEU A 109 -11.48 -29.77 -35.00
CA LEU A 109 -10.18 -29.08 -34.97
C LEU A 109 -10.34 -27.55 -35.03
N GLU A 110 -11.28 -27.05 -35.83
CA GLU A 110 -11.61 -25.63 -35.88
C GLU A 110 -12.16 -25.13 -34.54
N GLY A 111 -13.05 -25.89 -33.90
CA GLY A 111 -13.56 -25.60 -32.55
C GLY A 111 -12.46 -25.58 -31.48
N VAL A 112 -11.50 -26.50 -31.56
CA VAL A 112 -10.32 -26.52 -30.68
C VAL A 112 -9.47 -25.26 -30.89
N HIS A 113 -9.21 -24.86 -32.14
CA HIS A 113 -8.48 -23.62 -32.44
C HIS A 113 -9.23 -22.38 -31.94
N ALA A 114 -10.56 -22.33 -32.08
CA ALA A 114 -11.38 -21.25 -31.56
C ALA A 114 -11.30 -21.16 -30.04
N THR A 115 -11.42 -22.30 -29.35
CA THR A 115 -11.30 -22.40 -27.89
C THR A 115 -9.92 -21.97 -27.40
N LEU A 116 -8.85 -22.37 -28.11
CA LEU A 116 -7.49 -21.95 -27.78
C LEU A 116 -7.28 -20.43 -27.93
N ARG A 117 -7.83 -19.82 -29.00
CA ARG A 117 -7.80 -18.36 -29.16
C ARG A 117 -8.53 -17.65 -28.04
N GLN A 118 -9.68 -18.18 -27.63
CA GLN A 118 -10.48 -17.62 -26.54
C GLN A 118 -9.75 -17.72 -25.20
N LEU A 119 -9.07 -18.84 -24.94
CA LEU A 119 -8.21 -19.00 -23.77
C LEU A 119 -7.07 -17.97 -23.78
N GLY A 120 -6.40 -17.77 -24.91
CA GLY A 120 -5.36 -16.74 -25.06
C GLY A 120 -5.88 -15.34 -24.71
N GLN A 121 -7.04 -14.95 -25.26
CA GLN A 121 -7.67 -13.67 -24.95
C GLN A 121 -8.06 -13.54 -23.47
N ALA A 122 -8.53 -14.62 -22.84
CA ALA A 122 -8.86 -14.63 -21.41
C ALA A 122 -7.61 -14.41 -20.55
N LEU A 123 -6.48 -15.02 -20.91
CA LEU A 123 -5.19 -14.81 -20.24
C LEU A 123 -4.74 -13.35 -20.38
N GLU A 124 -4.73 -12.80 -21.60
CA GLU A 124 -4.26 -11.44 -21.89
C GLU A 124 -5.09 -10.37 -21.15
N ARG A 125 -6.42 -10.52 -21.11
CA ARG A 125 -7.32 -9.62 -20.36
C ARG A 125 -6.95 -9.55 -18.87
N ASN A 126 -6.50 -10.67 -18.31
CA ASN A 126 -6.07 -10.81 -16.92
C ASN A 126 -4.56 -10.62 -16.74
N LYS A 127 -3.92 -9.91 -17.68
CA LYS A 127 -2.49 -9.53 -17.63
C LYS A 127 -1.54 -10.72 -17.62
N VAL A 128 -2.01 -11.89 -18.06
CA VAL A 128 -1.16 -13.05 -18.29
C VAL A 128 -0.69 -13.03 -19.74
N LEU A 129 0.59 -12.75 -19.96
CA LEU A 129 1.17 -12.66 -21.29
C LEU A 129 2.09 -13.84 -21.57
N GLU A 130 2.08 -14.28 -22.83
CA GLU A 130 2.92 -15.37 -23.31
C GLU A 130 4.36 -14.91 -23.54
N ILE A 131 5.32 -15.68 -23.05
CA ILE A 131 6.75 -15.54 -23.36
C ILE A 131 7.07 -16.60 -24.41
N SER A 132 7.13 -16.19 -25.67
CA SER A 132 7.48 -17.04 -26.80
C SER A 132 8.41 -16.29 -27.76
N PRO A 133 9.70 -16.09 -27.38
CA PRO A 133 10.64 -15.36 -28.20
C PRO A 133 10.79 -16.01 -29.59
N PRO A 134 10.75 -15.24 -30.69
CA PRO A 134 11.06 -15.79 -32.00
C PRO A 134 12.52 -16.26 -32.07
N ALA A 135 12.81 -17.16 -33.02
CA ALA A 135 14.18 -17.57 -33.30
C ALA A 135 15.07 -16.34 -33.60
N GLY A 136 16.29 -16.35 -33.07
CA GLY A 136 17.26 -15.25 -33.17
C GLY A 136 17.15 -14.21 -32.06
N THR A 137 16.11 -14.27 -31.21
CA THR A 137 16.01 -13.39 -30.03
C THR A 137 17.16 -13.68 -29.07
N ARG A 138 17.78 -12.65 -28.49
CA ARG A 138 18.79 -12.85 -27.44
C ARG A 138 18.20 -13.62 -26.25
N PHE A 139 19.00 -14.55 -25.73
CA PHE A 139 18.64 -15.26 -24.51
C PHE A 139 18.60 -14.29 -23.31
N ASP A 140 17.49 -14.29 -22.58
CA ASP A 140 17.29 -13.53 -21.34
C ASP A 140 17.08 -14.53 -20.19
N PRO A 141 18.02 -14.68 -19.24
CA PRO A 141 17.89 -15.58 -18.10
C PRO A 141 16.70 -15.29 -17.19
N HIS A 142 16.14 -14.08 -17.22
CA HIS A 142 14.98 -13.72 -16.39
C HIS A 142 13.68 -14.32 -16.93
N GLN A 143 13.59 -14.52 -18.25
CA GLN A 143 12.38 -14.95 -18.93
C GLN A 143 12.52 -16.32 -19.62
N HIS A 144 13.75 -16.76 -19.87
CA HIS A 144 14.05 -17.97 -20.63
C HIS A 144 14.88 -18.95 -19.79
N GLN A 145 14.61 -20.23 -19.97
CA GLN A 145 15.40 -21.32 -19.42
C GLN A 145 15.94 -22.16 -20.58
N ALA A 146 17.26 -22.08 -20.79
CA ALA A 146 17.94 -22.87 -21.82
C ALA A 146 18.07 -24.32 -21.34
N ILE A 147 17.48 -25.26 -22.08
CA ILE A 147 17.58 -26.70 -21.74
C ILE A 147 18.65 -27.43 -22.55
N SER A 148 19.05 -26.87 -23.69
CA SER A 148 20.05 -27.45 -24.57
C SER A 148 20.69 -26.38 -25.44
N VAL A 149 21.93 -26.65 -25.82
CA VAL A 149 22.70 -25.85 -26.77
C VAL A 149 22.77 -26.62 -28.07
N VAL A 150 22.37 -26.01 -29.18
CA VAL A 150 22.35 -26.66 -30.50
C VAL A 150 23.22 -25.90 -31.50
N PRO A 151 23.90 -26.61 -32.43
CA PRO A 151 24.56 -25.97 -33.56
C PRO A 151 23.51 -25.25 -34.43
N ALA A 152 23.71 -23.95 -34.67
CA ALA A 152 22.88 -23.17 -35.57
C ALA A 152 23.71 -22.02 -36.17
N ASP A 153 23.30 -21.50 -37.31
CA ASP A 153 24.03 -20.43 -38.01
C ASP A 153 23.92 -19.05 -37.34
N GLN A 154 22.99 -18.94 -36.37
CA GLN A 154 22.63 -17.74 -35.63
C GLN A 154 23.77 -17.26 -34.71
N GLU A 155 23.64 -16.05 -34.16
CA GLU A 155 24.59 -15.55 -33.16
C GLU A 155 24.58 -16.42 -31.91
N ALA A 156 25.75 -16.59 -31.29
CA ALA A 156 25.87 -17.32 -30.03
C ALA A 156 24.97 -16.69 -28.94
N ASN A 157 24.42 -17.52 -28.05
CA ASN A 157 23.49 -17.09 -26.99
C ASN A 157 22.17 -16.47 -27.50
N THR A 158 21.69 -16.89 -28.68
CA THR A 158 20.34 -16.58 -29.17
C THR A 158 19.42 -17.80 -29.10
N VAL A 159 18.12 -17.55 -29.00
CA VAL A 159 17.07 -18.58 -28.99
C VAL A 159 16.98 -19.21 -30.38
N VAL A 160 17.04 -20.54 -30.45
CA VAL A 160 16.83 -21.30 -31.68
C VAL A 160 15.38 -21.73 -31.82
N SER A 161 14.83 -22.29 -30.76
CA SER A 161 13.42 -22.70 -30.72
C SER A 161 12.87 -22.63 -29.31
N VAL A 162 11.56 -22.39 -29.22
CA VAL A 162 10.79 -22.49 -27.98
C VAL A 162 10.17 -23.88 -27.92
N LEU A 163 10.55 -24.66 -26.92
CA LEU A 163 10.01 -26.00 -26.67
C LEU A 163 8.76 -25.94 -25.79
N GLN A 164 8.72 -24.99 -24.86
CA GLN A 164 7.57 -24.72 -24.03
C GLN A 164 7.45 -23.22 -23.83
N LYS A 165 6.29 -22.68 -24.16
CA LYS A 165 5.98 -21.26 -23.95
C LYS A 165 6.04 -20.90 -22.46
N GLY A 166 6.66 -19.78 -22.15
CA GLY A 166 6.63 -19.19 -20.81
C GLY A 166 5.40 -18.29 -20.65
N TYR A 167 5.16 -17.85 -19.42
CA TYR A 167 4.09 -16.90 -19.11
C TYR A 167 4.53 -15.96 -17.98
N LEU A 168 4.10 -14.71 -18.08
CA LEU A 168 4.22 -13.71 -17.03
C LEU A 168 2.83 -13.25 -16.59
N ILE A 169 2.69 -12.78 -15.36
CA ILE A 169 1.52 -12.07 -14.86
C ILE A 169 1.94 -10.67 -14.44
N ALA A 170 1.40 -9.66 -15.12
CA ALA A 170 1.86 -8.27 -15.02
C ALA A 170 3.38 -8.15 -15.26
N GLU A 171 4.19 -8.06 -14.21
CA GLU A 171 5.65 -7.95 -14.29
C GLU A 171 6.38 -9.20 -13.78
N ARG A 172 5.63 -10.17 -13.21
CA ARG A 172 6.22 -11.35 -12.57
C ARG A 172 6.16 -12.57 -13.49
N VAL A 173 7.30 -13.20 -13.73
CA VAL A 173 7.35 -14.47 -14.47
C VAL A 173 6.67 -15.59 -13.66
N LEU A 174 5.64 -16.20 -14.23
CA LEU A 174 4.98 -17.40 -13.68
C LEU A 174 5.75 -18.67 -14.04
N ARG A 175 6.21 -18.73 -15.29
CA ARG A 175 7.02 -19.83 -15.82
C ARG A 175 7.90 -19.28 -16.94
N PRO A 176 9.22 -19.53 -16.94
CA PRO A 176 10.07 -19.14 -18.05
C PRO A 176 9.76 -19.95 -19.31
N ALA A 177 10.11 -19.41 -20.47
CA ALA A 177 10.06 -20.17 -21.72
C ALA A 177 11.21 -21.18 -21.74
N LEU A 178 10.91 -22.45 -21.98
CA LEU A 178 11.96 -23.45 -22.22
C LEU A 178 12.42 -23.30 -23.66
N VAL A 179 13.71 -23.02 -23.82
CA VAL A 179 14.30 -22.73 -25.13
C VAL A 179 15.53 -23.59 -25.38
N THR A 180 15.85 -23.77 -26.65
CA THR A 180 17.18 -24.17 -27.09
C THR A 180 17.94 -22.92 -27.52
N VAL A 181 19.25 -22.89 -27.27
CA VAL A 181 20.09 -21.74 -27.61
C VAL A 181 21.25 -22.13 -28.54
N THR A 182 21.74 -21.17 -29.31
CA THR A 182 22.89 -21.39 -30.20
C THR A 182 24.19 -21.43 -29.40
N GLY A 183 25.01 -22.44 -29.65
CA GLY A 183 26.34 -22.58 -29.04
C GLY A 183 27.37 -21.58 -29.60
N PRO A 184 28.52 -21.44 -28.92
CA PRO A 184 29.66 -20.71 -29.49
C PRO A 184 30.11 -21.38 -30.80
N LYS A 185 30.50 -20.58 -31.79
CA LYS A 185 31.12 -21.03 -33.04
C LYS A 185 32.54 -21.52 -32.81
#